data_AF-A0A831JLX7-F1
#
_entry.id   AF-A0A831JLX7-F1
#
_cell.length_a   1.000
_cell.length_b   1.000
_cell.length_c   1.000
_cell.angle_alpha   90.00
_cell.angle_beta   90.00
_cell.angle_gamma   90.00
#
_symmetry.space_group_name_H-M   'P 1'
#
loop_
_entity.id
_entity.type
_entity.pdbx_description
1 polymer ?
#
loop_
_entity_poly.entity_id
_entity_poly.type
_entity_poly.pdbx_seq_one_letter_code
_entity_poly.pdbx_strand_id
1 'polypeptide(L)' 'MAKKKFRSELYEYDYSSGTIRLKNKLCPRCGSVMAFHRVPAPRWHCGK' A
#
# COMPACT_ATOMS: atom_id res chain seq x y z
N MET A 1 3.09 -13.13 -18.81
CA MET A 1 1.72 -12.59 -18.54
C MET A 1 1.75 -11.91 -17.17
N ALA A 2 1.59 -10.60 -17.10
CA ALA A 2 1.60 -9.89 -15.81
C ALA A 2 0.32 -10.20 -15.01
N LYS A 3 0.46 -10.70 -13.77
CA LYS A 3 -0.66 -10.99 -12.87
C LYS A 3 -1.38 -9.67 -12.53
N LYS A 4 -2.70 -9.59 -12.74
CA LYS A 4 -3.51 -8.45 -12.27
C LYS A 4 -3.49 -8.45 -10.73
N LYS A 5 -3.06 -7.34 -10.13
CA LYS A 5 -3.14 -7.12 -8.68
C LYS A 5 -4.46 -6.47 -8.31
N PHE A 6 -5.15 -7.04 -7.33
CA PHE A 6 -6.38 -6.47 -6.80
C PHE A 6 -6.11 -5.46 -5.68
N ARG A 7 -7.02 -4.50 -5.49
CA ARG A 7 -6.89 -3.46 -4.45
C ARG A 7 -6.93 -4.03 -3.03
N SER A 8 -7.56 -5.20 -2.85
CA SER A 8 -7.59 -5.93 -1.58
C SER A 8 -6.21 -6.42 -1.13
N GLU A 9 -5.29 -6.70 -2.05
CA GLU A 9 -3.94 -7.20 -1.72
C GLU A 9 -3.06 -6.17 -0.98
N LEU A 10 -3.45 -4.88 -1.04
CA LEU A 10 -2.81 -3.78 -0.32
C LEU A 10 -3.10 -3.82 1.19
N TYR A 11 -4.10 -4.58 1.61
CA TYR A 11 -4.50 -4.71 3.00
C TYR A 11 -4.06 -6.07 3.55
N GLU A 12 -3.64 -6.06 4.81
CA GLU A 12 -3.49 -7.22 5.66
C GLU A 12 -4.74 -7.33 6.53
N TYR A 13 -5.28 -8.55 6.59
CA TYR A 13 -6.41 -8.87 7.43
C TYR A 13 -5.94 -9.83 8.52
N ASP A 14 -6.06 -9.41 9.77
CA ASP A 14 -5.86 -10.28 10.91
C ASP A 14 -7.20 -10.88 11.34
N TYR A 15 -7.42 -12.14 10.98
CA TYR A 15 -8.64 -12.88 11.31
C TYR A 15 -8.82 -13.17 12.80
N SER A 16 -7.75 -13.08 13.58
CA SER A 16 -7.82 -13.32 15.03
C SER A 16 -8.37 -12.11 15.78
N SER A 17 -7.96 -10.90 15.38
CA SER A 17 -8.37 -9.64 16.01
C SER A 17 -9.47 -8.89 15.25
N GLY A 18 -9.79 -9.32 14.02
CA GLY A 18 -10.73 -8.61 13.12
C GLY A 18 -10.17 -7.29 12.58
N THR A 19 -8.85 -7.09 12.63
CA THR A 19 -8.23 -5.81 12.27
C THR A 19 -7.79 -5.78 10.82
N ILE A 20 -8.11 -4.69 10.11
CA ILE A 20 -7.66 -4.42 8.75
C ILE A 20 -6.54 -3.38 8.79
N ARG A 21 -5.37 -3.72 8.24
CA ARG A 21 -4.21 -2.81 8.17
C ARG A 21 -3.77 -2.60 6.73
N LEU A 22 -3.55 -1.35 6.34
CA LEU A 22 -2.95 -1.05 5.05
C LEU A 22 -1.44 -1.30 5.11
N LYS A 23 -0.89 -2.09 4.18
CA LYS A 23 0.55 -2.36 4.09
C LYS A 23 1.37 -1.14 3.68
N ASN A 24 0.74 -0.25 2.90
CA ASN A 24 1.36 0.95 2.36
C ASN A 24 1.12 2.19 3.23
N LYS A 25 1.95 3.22 3.07
CA LYS A 25 1.69 4.52 3.69
C LYS A 25 0.60 5.30 2.96
N LEU A 26 -0.23 6.00 3.73
CA LEU A 26 -1.12 7.03 3.21
C LEU A 26 -0.38 8.36 3.12
N CYS A 27 -0.64 9.11 2.05
CA CYS A 27 -0.11 10.46 1.91
C CYS A 27 -0.80 11.39 2.93
N PRO A 28 -0.04 12.10 3.80
CA PRO A 28 -0.63 12.97 4.83
C PRO A 28 -1.38 14.18 4.26
N ARG A 29 -1.14 14.53 2.99
CA ARG A 29 -1.78 15.68 2.33
C ARG A 29 -3.08 15.31 1.63
N CYS A 30 -3.11 14.20 0.90
CA CYS A 30 -4.22 13.84 0.01
C CYS A 30 -4.92 12.52 0.33
N GLY A 31 -4.46 11.79 1.36
CA GLY A 31 -5.04 10.51 1.78
C GLY A 31 -4.88 9.36 0.78
N SER A 32 -4.13 9.56 -0.31
CA SER A 32 -3.92 8.52 -1.33
C SER A 32 -2.86 7.51 -0.87
N VAL A 33 -2.99 6.25 -1.31
CA VAL A 33 -2.01 5.20 -1.01
C VAL A 33 -0.73 5.48 -1.79
N MET A 34 0.39 5.65 -1.08
CA MET A 34 1.68 5.93 -1.68
C MET A 34 2.31 4.67 -2.27
N ALA A 35 3.05 4.84 -3.36
CA ALA A 35 3.83 3.77 -3.97
C ALA A 35 5.19 3.66 -3.26
N PHE A 36 5.59 2.43 -2.95
CA PHE A 36 6.91 2.15 -2.38
C PHE A 36 7.86 1.71 -3.49
N HIS A 37 8.86 2.54 -3.77
CA HIS A 37 9.92 2.22 -4.72
C HIS A 37 11.14 1.75 -3.96
N ARG A 38 11.65 0.56 -4.29
CA ARG A 38 12.83 -0.04 -3.63
C ARG A 38 14.16 0.45 -4.21
N VAL A 39 14.16 0.89 -5.47
CA VAL A 39 15.37 1.24 -6.24
C VAL A 39 15.20 2.66 -6.81
N PRO A 40 16.26 3.48 -6.89
CA PRO A 40 17.64 3.26 -6.39
C PRO A 40 17.78 3.30 -4.86
N ALA A 41 16.82 3.90 -4.15
CA ALA A 41 16.72 3.86 -2.69
C ALA A 41 15.26 3.68 -2.25
N PRO A 42 14.99 3.04 -1.10
CA PRO A 42 13.65 2.85 -0.56
C PRO A 42 12.96 4.19 -0.30
N ARG A 43 11.90 4.51 -1.06
CA ARG A 43 11.14 5.75 -0.88
C ARG A 43 9.66 5.56 -1.09
N TRP A 44 8.88 6.39 -0.41
CA TRP A 44 7.44 6.53 -0.62
C TRP A 44 7.20 7.69 -1.56
N HIS A 45 6.46 7.45 -2.64
CA HIS A 45 6.08 8.49 -3.59
C HIS A 45 4.55 8.61 -3.66
N CYS A 46 4.05 9.84 -3.59
CA CYS A 46 2.65 10.16 -3.83
C CYS A 46 2.47 10.35 -5.34
N GLY A 47 1.58 9.59 -5.97
CA GLY A 47 1.30 9.68 -7.41
C GLY A 47 0.11 10.58 -7.76
N LYS A 48 -0.36 11.38 -6.81
CA LYS A 48 -1.46 12.34 -6.96
C LYS A 48 -0.92 13.75 -6.84
#